data_AF-A0A8H7ZSW9-F1
#
_entry.id   AF-A0A8H7ZSW9-F1
#
_cell.length_a   1.000
_cell.length_b   1.000
_cell.length_c   1.000
_cell.angle_alpha   90.00
_cell.angle_beta   90.00
_cell.angle_gamma   90.00
#
_symmetry.space_group_name_H-M   'P 1'
#
loop_
_entity.id
_entity.type
_entity.pdbx_description
1 polymer ?
#
loop_
_entity_poly.entity_id
_entity_poly.type
_entity_poly.pdbx_seq_one_letter_code
_entity_poly.pdbx_strand_id
1 'polypeptide(L)'
;MTGSTATLNIALVGVGLVGSELLRQLDGLSRNGAGCPFRLVAVASSSSLVTGFSLPFAGPFALKKDDPGRVPLNFDALVGHLAALDGPSIIVDCTASDRVPELYPGWLRAGVSVVAANKKGFAGPARLFRNIYDASSQGGGGGKRACVYHESSVGAGLPVISTVRDLIKTGDIIKKIEGVFSGTLSYLFNVFSPAFPSPGAAPPKFSQVVRAAKEMGFTEPDPRDDLNGMDVARKVTILARLAGLSDAETSSLDVASLVPKPLENAGTAEEFM
;
A
#
# COMPACT_ATOMS: atom_id res chain seq x y z
N MET A 1 33.66 -14.93 -4.90
CA MET A 1 33.43 -14.61 -3.47
C MET A 1 31.98 -14.92 -3.15
N THR A 2 31.70 -16.10 -2.59
CA THR A 2 30.37 -16.50 -2.11
C THR A 2 30.12 -15.80 -0.77
N GLY A 3 29.75 -14.52 -0.81
CA GLY A 3 29.20 -13.86 0.37
C GLY A 3 27.91 -14.59 0.73
N SER A 4 27.85 -15.20 1.92
CA SER A 4 26.61 -15.71 2.49
C SER A 4 25.56 -14.60 2.39
N THR A 5 24.55 -14.80 1.55
CA THR A 5 23.44 -13.86 1.43
C THR A 5 22.64 -13.94 2.71
N ALA A 6 22.71 -12.89 3.53
CA ALA A 6 21.99 -12.83 4.80
C ALA A 6 20.49 -13.07 4.58
N THR A 7 19.89 -13.93 5.40
CA THR A 7 18.46 -14.24 5.34
C THR A 7 17.63 -13.01 5.73
N LEU A 8 16.69 -12.64 4.87
CA LEU A 8 15.73 -11.57 5.11
C LEU A 8 14.62 -12.02 6.07
N ASN A 9 14.43 -11.28 7.16
CA ASN A 9 13.36 -11.53 8.12
C ASN A 9 12.13 -10.71 7.74
N ILE A 10 10.99 -11.38 7.51
CA ILE A 10 9.75 -10.72 7.09
C ILE A 10 8.71 -10.83 8.20
N ALA A 11 8.15 -9.70 8.63
CA ALA A 11 6.91 -9.66 9.38
C ALA A 11 5.81 -9.00 8.54
N LEU A 12 4.66 -9.65 8.41
CA LEU A 12 3.51 -9.11 7.68
C LEU A 12 2.48 -8.54 8.65
N VAL A 13 1.98 -7.34 8.39
CA VAL A 13 0.91 -6.70 9.15
C VAL A 13 -0.27 -6.47 8.22
N GLY A 14 -1.39 -7.13 8.53
CA GLY A 14 -2.60 -7.11 7.70
C GLY A 14 -2.66 -8.33 6.76
N VAL A 15 -3.67 -9.17 6.99
CA VAL A 15 -3.97 -10.38 6.19
C VAL A 15 -5.29 -10.24 5.43
N GLY A 16 -5.59 -9.03 4.94
CA GLY A 16 -6.71 -8.80 4.03
C GLY A 16 -6.41 -9.34 2.62
N LEU A 17 -7.06 -8.76 1.61
CA LEU A 17 -6.89 -9.16 0.21
C LEU A 17 -5.41 -9.12 -0.25
N VAL A 18 -4.75 -7.97 -0.07
CA VAL A 18 -3.34 -7.77 -0.49
C VAL A 18 -2.38 -8.63 0.33
N GLY A 19 -2.55 -8.66 1.66
CA GLY A 19 -1.66 -9.42 2.54
C GLY A 19 -1.74 -10.93 2.33
N SER A 20 -2.93 -11.46 2.10
CA SER A 20 -3.13 -12.89 1.81
C SER A 20 -2.51 -13.28 0.46
N GLU A 21 -2.67 -12.45 -0.56
CA GLU A 21 -2.03 -12.67 -1.87
C GLU A 21 -0.50 -12.59 -1.77
N LEU A 22 0.04 -11.65 -1.00
CA LEU A 22 1.48 -11.59 -0.74
C LEU A 22 1.99 -12.87 -0.05
N LEU A 23 1.28 -13.41 0.94
CA LEU A 23 1.66 -14.67 1.58
C LEU A 23 1.67 -15.84 0.59
N ARG A 24 0.68 -15.90 -0.31
CA ARG A 24 0.63 -16.90 -1.38
C ARG A 24 1.84 -16.79 -2.31
N GLN A 25 2.26 -15.56 -2.65
CA GLN A 25 3.44 -15.33 -3.47
C GLN A 25 4.74 -15.70 -2.75
N LEU A 26 4.90 -15.32 -1.47
CA LEU A 26 6.05 -15.70 -0.65
C LEU A 26 6.15 -17.22 -0.49
N ASP A 27 5.03 -17.91 -0.28
CA ASP A 27 4.96 -19.37 -0.26
C ASP A 27 5.44 -19.97 -1.58
N GLY A 28 4.94 -19.48 -2.73
CA GLY A 28 5.39 -19.91 -4.05
C GLY A 28 6.88 -19.67 -4.31
N LEU A 29 7.41 -18.50 -3.92
CA LEU A 29 8.84 -18.18 -4.04
C LEU A 29 9.71 -19.11 -3.19
N SER A 30 9.26 -19.45 -1.97
CA SER A 30 9.99 -20.36 -1.09
C SER A 30 10.15 -21.77 -1.66
N ARG A 31 9.17 -22.25 -2.45
CA ARG A 31 9.23 -23.56 -3.13
C ARG A 31 10.21 -23.59 -4.30
N ASN A 32 10.31 -22.48 -5.03
CA ASN A 32 11.09 -22.41 -6.26
C ASN A 32 12.60 -22.18 -6.02
N GLY A 33 13.00 -21.83 -4.79
CA GLY A 33 14.41 -21.59 -4.44
C GLY A 33 15.06 -20.42 -5.17
N ALA A 34 14.26 -19.56 -5.83
CA ALA A 34 14.73 -18.43 -6.61
C ALA A 34 14.78 -17.16 -5.74
N GLY A 35 15.94 -16.49 -5.71
CA GLY A 35 16.10 -15.18 -5.07
C GLY A 35 16.93 -15.18 -3.79
N CYS A 36 16.81 -14.11 -3.01
CA CYS A 36 17.47 -13.99 -1.70
C CYS A 36 16.82 -14.92 -0.67
N PRO A 37 17.59 -15.56 0.24
CA PRO A 37 17.00 -16.31 1.34
C PRO A 37 16.12 -15.41 2.21
N PHE A 38 14.92 -15.86 2.57
CA PHE A 38 14.02 -15.15 3.47
C PHE A 38 13.29 -16.11 4.40
N ARG A 39 12.79 -15.58 5.52
CA ARG A 39 11.88 -16.30 6.43
C ARG A 39 10.73 -15.41 6.86
N LEU A 40 9.56 -16.01 7.01
CA LEU A 40 8.40 -15.36 7.60
C LEU A 40 8.47 -15.51 9.13
N VAL A 41 8.80 -14.42 9.83
CA VAL A 41 8.96 -14.41 11.29
C VAL A 41 7.61 -14.29 11.99
N ALA A 42 6.76 -13.40 11.48
CA ALA A 42 5.48 -13.12 12.11
C ALA A 42 4.42 -12.66 11.11
N VAL A 43 3.16 -12.90 11.46
CA VAL A 43 1.98 -12.38 10.75
C VAL A 43 1.03 -11.78 11.77
N ALA A 44 0.66 -10.52 11.57
CA ALA A 44 -0.23 -9.76 12.43
C ALA A 44 -1.60 -9.52 11.77
N SER A 45 -2.66 -9.76 12.52
CA SER A 45 -4.01 -9.29 12.24
C SER A 45 -4.27 -7.96 12.97
N SER A 46 -5.53 -7.51 13.04
CA SER A 46 -5.92 -6.32 13.81
C SER A 46 -5.76 -6.46 15.34
N SER A 47 -5.70 -7.69 15.86
CA SER A 47 -5.72 -7.94 17.32
C SER A 47 -4.65 -8.92 17.81
N SER A 48 -3.99 -9.65 16.91
CA SER A 48 -3.03 -10.69 17.29
C SER A 48 -1.81 -10.70 16.40
N LEU A 49 -0.68 -11.11 16.98
CA LEU A 49 0.53 -11.50 16.28
C LEU A 49 0.67 -13.02 16.38
N VAL A 50 1.05 -13.69 15.29
CA VAL A 50 1.37 -15.11 15.27
C VAL A 50 2.80 -15.28 14.76
N THR A 51 3.56 -16.19 15.35
CA THR A 51 4.97 -16.48 15.02
C THR A 51 5.16 -17.97 14.78
N GLY A 52 6.37 -18.39 14.38
CA GLY A 52 6.70 -19.82 14.25
C GLY A 52 6.24 -20.43 12.92
N PHE A 53 6.09 -19.60 11.89
CA PHE A 53 5.79 -20.06 10.54
C PHE A 53 7.02 -20.71 9.89
N SER A 54 6.77 -21.78 9.14
CA SER A 54 7.74 -22.37 8.23
C SER A 54 7.15 -22.35 6.83
N LEU A 55 7.87 -21.73 5.90
CA LEU A 55 7.56 -21.81 4.48
C LEU A 55 8.34 -22.98 3.84
N PRO A 56 7.78 -23.66 2.84
CA PRO A 56 6.43 -23.47 2.30
C PRO A 56 5.34 -23.99 3.24
N PHE A 57 4.13 -23.44 3.12
CA PHE A 57 2.94 -23.94 3.79
C PHE A 57 2.45 -25.25 3.17
N ALA A 58 1.83 -26.10 4.00
CA ALA A 58 1.22 -27.36 3.55
C ALA A 58 -0.04 -27.18 2.71
N GLY A 59 -0.65 -25.99 2.74
CA GLY A 59 -1.87 -25.66 2.01
C GLY A 59 -2.15 -24.16 2.03
N PRO A 60 -3.35 -23.73 1.61
CA PRO A 60 -3.75 -22.32 1.64
C PRO A 60 -3.59 -21.74 3.04
N PHE A 61 -2.93 -20.59 3.13
CA PHE A 61 -2.70 -19.91 4.40
C PHE A 61 -4.01 -19.31 4.94
N ALA A 62 -4.26 -19.52 6.23
CA ALA A 62 -5.27 -18.80 6.99
C ALA A 62 -4.85 -18.72 8.46
N LEU A 63 -4.98 -17.54 9.07
CA LEU A 63 -4.80 -17.39 10.51
C LEU A 63 -5.98 -18.02 11.26
N LYS A 64 -5.68 -18.90 12.20
CA LYS A 64 -6.65 -19.58 13.07
C LYS A 64 -6.54 -19.08 14.51
N LYS A 65 -7.64 -19.16 15.25
CA LYS A 65 -7.70 -18.69 16.65
C LYS A 65 -6.77 -19.47 17.59
N ASP A 66 -6.47 -20.72 17.23
CA ASP A 66 -5.68 -21.70 17.96
C ASP A 66 -4.27 -21.88 17.37
N ASP A 67 -3.83 -21.00 16.46
CA ASP A 67 -2.46 -21.06 15.93
C ASP A 67 -1.43 -21.02 17.08
N PRO A 68 -0.45 -21.94 17.09
CA PRO A 68 0.63 -21.91 18.09
C PRO A 68 1.44 -20.61 17.95
N GLY A 69 1.88 -20.06 19.07
CA GLY A 69 2.63 -18.80 19.09
C GLY A 69 1.78 -17.55 18.85
N ARG A 70 0.44 -17.68 18.82
CA ARG A 70 -0.48 -16.54 18.82
C ARG A 70 -0.42 -15.79 20.15
N VAL A 71 -0.16 -14.49 20.08
CA VAL A 71 -0.15 -13.55 21.21
C VAL A 71 -0.95 -12.29 20.87
N PRO A 72 -1.40 -11.51 21.88
CA PRO A 72 -1.97 -10.18 21.62
C PRO A 72 -1.01 -9.30 20.82
N LEU A 73 -1.54 -8.51 19.90
CA LEU A 73 -0.73 -7.63 19.06
C LEU A 73 0.03 -6.61 19.92
N ASN A 74 1.36 -6.64 19.82
CA ASN A 74 2.26 -5.65 20.42
C ASN A 74 3.37 -5.30 19.43
N PHE A 75 3.30 -4.10 18.84
CA PHE A 75 4.27 -3.66 17.84
C PHE A 75 5.66 -3.39 18.43
N ASP A 76 5.76 -2.93 19.67
CA ASP A 76 7.06 -2.68 20.31
C ASP A 76 7.81 -4.01 20.53
N ALA A 77 7.10 -5.05 20.99
CA ALA A 77 7.65 -6.39 21.11
C ALA A 77 8.07 -6.97 19.75
N LEU A 78 7.25 -6.78 18.71
CA LEU A 78 7.57 -7.22 17.35
C LEU A 78 8.85 -6.56 16.82
N VAL A 79 8.96 -5.24 16.96
CA VAL A 79 10.11 -4.47 16.46
C VAL A 79 11.37 -4.81 17.24
N GLY A 80 11.28 -4.92 18.56
CA GLY A 80 12.38 -5.36 19.41
C GLY A 80 12.89 -6.74 19.01
N HIS A 81 11.97 -7.68 18.76
CA HIS A 81 12.33 -9.01 18.25
C HIS A 81 13.03 -8.93 16.89
N LEU A 82 12.44 -8.23 15.92
CA LEU A 82 12.99 -8.10 14.57
C LEU A 82 14.36 -7.41 14.52
N ALA A 83 14.58 -6.40 15.37
CA ALA A 83 15.86 -5.69 15.46
C ALA A 83 16.98 -6.60 16.00
N ALA A 84 16.63 -7.52 16.92
CA ALA A 84 17.56 -8.47 17.54
C ALA A 84 17.91 -9.68 16.65
N LEU A 85 17.16 -9.95 15.59
CA LEU A 85 17.46 -11.06 14.67
C LEU A 85 18.72 -10.77 13.83
N ASP A 86 19.43 -11.83 13.47
CA ASP A 86 20.50 -11.75 12.47
C ASP A 86 19.92 -11.43 11.07
N GLY A 87 20.71 -10.69 10.29
CA GLY A 87 20.32 -10.26 8.95
C GLY A 87 19.37 -9.06 8.93
N PRO A 88 18.97 -8.62 7.72
CA PRO A 88 18.03 -7.53 7.53
C PRO A 88 16.60 -7.94 7.90
N SER A 89 15.85 -7.04 8.53
CA SER A 89 14.47 -7.26 8.92
C SER A 89 13.54 -6.24 8.27
N ILE A 90 12.37 -6.69 7.83
CA ILE A 90 11.34 -5.86 7.21
C ILE A 90 9.98 -6.09 7.87
N ILE A 91 9.22 -5.01 8.04
CA ILE A 91 7.78 -5.06 8.28
C ILE A 91 7.07 -4.68 6.99
N VAL A 92 6.14 -5.53 6.56
CA VAL A 92 5.28 -5.28 5.41
C VAL A 92 3.90 -4.86 5.90
N ASP A 93 3.50 -3.61 5.67
CA ASP A 93 2.18 -3.10 6.04
C ASP A 93 1.19 -3.17 4.85
N CYS A 94 0.27 -4.12 4.94
CA CYS A 94 -0.85 -4.31 4.03
C CYS A 94 -2.19 -3.90 4.65
N THR A 95 -2.19 -3.05 5.67
CA THR A 95 -3.40 -2.53 6.31
C THR A 95 -3.93 -1.26 5.65
N ALA A 96 -5.15 -0.88 6.03
CA ALA A 96 -5.73 0.44 5.78
C ALA A 96 -5.70 1.34 7.03
N SER A 97 -4.87 1.02 8.02
CA SER A 97 -4.86 1.71 9.32
C SER A 97 -4.22 3.09 9.24
N ASP A 98 -4.82 4.09 9.88
CA ASP A 98 -4.17 5.39 10.09
C ASP A 98 -3.11 5.34 11.22
N ARG A 99 -3.18 4.36 12.12
CA ARG A 99 -2.31 4.27 13.30
C ARG A 99 -0.98 3.60 13.00
N VAL A 100 -0.97 2.60 12.11
CA VAL A 100 0.23 1.80 11.81
C VAL A 100 1.35 2.67 11.18
N PRO A 101 1.08 3.58 10.22
CA PRO A 101 2.13 4.41 9.64
C PRO A 101 2.84 5.36 10.61
N GLU A 102 2.16 5.81 11.68
CA GLU A 102 2.77 6.63 12.73
C GLU A 102 3.91 5.89 13.47
N LEU A 103 3.95 4.56 13.38
CA LEU A 103 4.99 3.73 13.98
C LEU A 103 6.22 3.56 13.09
N TYR A 104 6.10 3.80 11.77
CA TYR A 104 7.18 3.58 10.81
C TYR A 104 8.48 4.31 11.18
N PRO A 105 8.47 5.59 11.61
CA PRO A 105 9.71 6.26 11.99
C PRO A 105 10.43 5.56 13.15
N GLY A 106 9.69 5.00 14.11
CA GLY A 106 10.25 4.22 15.21
C GLY A 106 10.89 2.92 14.72
N TRP A 107 10.20 2.20 13.82
CA TRP A 107 10.67 0.93 13.24
C TRP A 107 11.96 1.14 12.43
N LEU A 108 11.99 2.18 11.59
CA LEU A 108 13.14 2.54 10.78
C LEU A 108 14.36 2.91 11.65
N ARG A 109 14.15 3.72 12.71
CA ARG A 109 15.21 4.04 13.67
C ARG A 109 15.70 2.82 14.45
N ALA A 110 14.88 1.79 14.62
CA ALA A 110 15.28 0.52 15.22
C ALA A 110 16.04 -0.40 14.23
N GLY A 111 16.29 0.02 12.99
CA GLY A 111 16.97 -0.80 11.98
C GLY A 111 16.05 -1.78 11.25
N VAL A 112 14.72 -1.64 11.40
CA VAL A 112 13.73 -2.48 10.72
C VAL A 112 13.15 -1.71 9.53
N SER A 113 13.35 -2.24 8.33
CA SER A 113 12.84 -1.60 7.10
C SER A 113 11.32 -1.72 6.99
N VAL A 114 10.71 -0.84 6.21
CA VAL A 114 9.25 -0.82 5.99
C VAL A 114 8.95 -0.98 4.51
N VAL A 115 8.05 -1.90 4.18
CA VAL A 115 7.43 -2.02 2.86
C VAL A 115 5.93 -1.82 3.05
N ALA A 116 5.30 -0.87 2.35
CA ALA A 116 3.92 -0.50 2.65
C ALA A 116 3.05 -0.40 1.39
N ALA A 117 1.90 -1.09 1.41
CA ALA A 117 0.78 -0.79 0.53
C ALA A 117 -0.12 0.32 1.10
N ASN A 118 0.03 0.61 2.39
CA ASN A 118 -0.73 1.62 3.10
C ASN A 118 -0.34 3.04 2.67
N LYS A 119 -1.24 3.72 1.96
CA LYS A 119 -1.03 5.09 1.45
C LYS A 119 -1.00 6.15 2.56
N LYS A 120 -1.58 5.89 3.73
CA LYS A 120 -1.81 6.91 4.77
C LYS A 120 -0.50 7.48 5.33
N GLY A 121 0.56 6.67 5.41
CA GLY A 121 1.89 7.15 5.81
C GLY A 121 2.51 8.17 4.85
N PHE A 122 2.15 8.09 3.56
CA PHE A 122 2.79 8.87 2.50
C PHE A 122 1.91 10.01 1.97
N ALA A 123 0.59 9.89 2.11
CA ALA A 123 -0.39 10.89 1.72
C ALA A 123 -1.02 11.64 2.91
N GLY A 124 -0.78 11.19 4.15
CA GLY A 124 -1.26 11.83 5.37
C GLY A 124 -0.53 13.14 5.69
N PRO A 125 -0.48 13.59 6.95
CA PRO A 125 0.17 14.84 7.33
C PRO A 125 1.61 14.94 6.82
N ALA A 126 2.02 16.10 6.28
CA ALA A 126 3.37 16.28 5.71
C ALA A 126 4.49 15.96 6.73
N ARG A 127 4.25 16.24 8.01
CA ARG A 127 5.16 15.88 9.11
C ARG A 127 5.48 14.37 9.14
N LEU A 128 4.50 13.51 8.91
CA LEU A 128 4.67 12.06 9.02
C LEU A 128 5.52 11.55 7.85
N PHE A 129 5.23 12.02 6.64
CA PHE A 129 6.03 11.74 5.45
C PHE A 129 7.50 12.12 5.69
N ARG A 130 7.79 13.35 6.13
CA ARG A 130 9.17 13.78 6.43
C ARG A 130 9.83 12.89 7.49
N ASN A 131 9.15 12.65 8.61
CA ASN A 131 9.66 11.79 9.68
C ASN A 131 10.01 10.37 9.21
N ILE A 132 9.23 9.79 8.30
CA ILE A 132 9.49 8.47 7.71
C ILE A 132 10.79 8.49 6.89
N TYR A 133 10.94 9.47 6.00
CA TYR A 133 12.13 9.56 5.14
C TYR A 133 13.39 9.96 5.91
N ASP A 134 13.26 10.87 6.88
CA ASP A 134 14.34 11.25 7.78
C ASP A 134 14.84 10.03 8.56
N ALA A 135 13.92 9.25 9.15
CA ALA A 135 14.26 8.02 9.87
C ALA A 135 14.94 6.98 8.96
N SER A 136 14.54 6.87 7.69
CA SER A 136 15.21 5.99 6.72
C SER A 136 16.61 6.49 6.32
N SER A 137 16.86 7.81 6.35
CA SER A 137 18.13 8.41 5.93
C SER A 137 19.22 8.39 7.01
N GLN A 138 18.83 8.46 8.29
CA GLN A 138 19.74 8.58 9.43
C GLN A 138 20.48 7.28 9.78
N GLY A 139 20.14 6.15 9.14
CA GLY A 139 20.64 4.82 9.51
C GLY A 139 19.94 4.31 10.78
N GLY A 140 19.70 2.99 10.85
CA GLY A 140 19.04 2.38 11.99
C GLY A 140 20.00 2.07 13.14
N GLY A 141 19.45 1.92 14.34
CA GLY A 141 20.16 1.49 15.53
C GLY A 141 20.89 0.15 15.32
N GLY A 142 22.04 -0.01 15.99
CA GLY A 142 22.85 -1.23 15.89
C GLY A 142 23.62 -1.39 14.57
N GLY A 143 23.82 -0.30 13.82
CA GLY A 143 24.60 -0.32 12.58
C GLY A 143 23.86 -0.89 11.36
N LYS A 144 22.56 -1.17 11.48
CA LYS A 144 21.72 -1.69 10.39
C LYS A 144 21.03 -0.54 9.66
N ARG A 145 21.26 -0.40 8.36
CA ARG A 145 20.54 0.58 7.53
C ARG A 145 19.13 0.08 7.25
N ALA A 146 18.12 0.92 7.52
CA ALA A 146 16.72 0.63 7.24
C ALA A 146 16.19 1.46 6.07
N CYS A 147 15.39 0.85 5.22
CA CYS A 147 14.82 1.48 4.04
C CYS A 147 13.28 1.54 4.12
N VAL A 148 12.68 2.49 3.42
CA VAL A 148 11.23 2.56 3.20
C VAL A 148 10.86 2.44 1.73
N TYR A 149 9.93 1.54 1.43
CA TYR A 149 9.38 1.30 0.10
C TYR A 149 7.86 1.27 0.14
N HIS A 150 7.22 1.83 -0.89
CA HIS A 150 5.77 1.87 -1.00
C HIS A 150 5.30 1.94 -2.45
N GLU A 151 5.93 1.16 -3.34
CA GLU A 151 5.61 1.14 -4.78
C GLU A 151 4.11 0.94 -5.04
N SER A 152 3.48 0.01 -4.31
CA SER A 152 2.05 -0.28 -4.47
C SER A 152 1.09 0.81 -4.00
N SER A 153 1.59 1.86 -3.35
CA SER A 153 0.78 3.02 -2.98
C SER A 153 0.31 3.83 -4.20
N VAL A 154 1.04 3.78 -5.33
CA VAL A 154 0.70 4.49 -6.56
C VAL A 154 0.98 3.59 -7.77
N GLY A 155 -0.04 3.28 -8.57
CA GLY A 155 0.12 2.42 -9.75
C GLY A 155 0.16 0.92 -9.46
N ALA A 156 -0.13 0.49 -8.22
CA ALA A 156 -0.18 -0.91 -7.82
C ALA A 156 1.12 -1.69 -8.12
N GLY A 157 1.15 -2.50 -9.18
CA GLY A 157 2.36 -3.24 -9.57
C GLY A 157 3.27 -2.49 -10.55
N LEU A 158 2.86 -1.32 -11.05
CA LEU A 158 3.61 -0.54 -12.03
C LEU A 158 4.80 0.17 -11.37
N PRO A 159 5.95 0.30 -12.06
CA PRO A 159 7.14 0.96 -11.52
C PRO A 159 7.00 2.49 -11.59
N VAL A 160 6.09 3.08 -10.82
CA VAL A 160 5.84 4.53 -10.85
C VAL A 160 6.77 5.26 -9.88
N ILE A 161 6.77 4.86 -8.61
CA ILE A 161 7.54 5.50 -7.55
C ILE A 161 9.03 5.26 -7.74
N SER A 162 9.44 4.03 -8.10
CA SER A 162 10.84 3.73 -8.46
C SER A 162 11.34 4.63 -9.57
N THR A 163 10.59 4.75 -10.67
CA THR A 163 10.94 5.65 -11.79
C THR A 163 11.11 7.10 -11.33
N VAL A 164 10.14 7.63 -10.57
CA VAL A 164 10.22 9.01 -10.02
C VAL A 164 11.45 9.17 -9.13
N ARG A 165 11.72 8.23 -8.23
CA ARG A 165 12.86 8.29 -7.32
C ARG A 165 14.19 8.20 -8.06
N ASP A 166 14.28 7.38 -9.10
CA ASP A 166 15.51 7.20 -9.86
C ASP A 166 15.84 8.43 -10.71
N LEU A 167 14.84 9.03 -11.38
CA LEU A 167 15.01 10.31 -12.10
C LEU A 167 15.55 11.41 -11.18
N ILE A 168 14.98 11.55 -9.98
CA ILE A 168 15.41 12.58 -9.03
C ILE A 168 16.81 12.29 -8.49
N LYS A 169 17.11 11.02 -8.19
CA LYS A 169 18.45 10.62 -7.73
C LYS A 169 19.54 10.90 -8.75
N THR A 170 19.25 10.79 -10.04
CA THR A 170 20.22 11.10 -11.11
C THR A 170 20.33 12.59 -11.41
N GLY A 171 19.52 13.43 -10.75
CA GLY A 171 19.55 14.89 -10.86
C GLY A 171 18.54 15.49 -11.85
N ASP A 172 17.59 14.69 -12.35
CA ASP A 172 16.51 15.20 -13.19
C ASP A 172 15.51 16.02 -12.37
N ILE A 173 14.81 16.94 -13.05
CA ILE A 173 13.82 17.85 -12.45
C ILE A 173 12.48 17.59 -13.09
N ILE A 174 11.61 16.91 -12.35
CA ILE A 174 10.23 16.63 -12.80
C ILE A 174 9.46 17.95 -12.94
N LYS A 175 9.01 18.24 -14.17
CA LYS A 175 8.22 19.45 -14.49
C LYS A 175 6.71 19.23 -14.38
N LYS A 176 6.24 18.04 -14.73
CA LYS A 176 4.81 17.70 -14.74
C LYS A 176 4.64 16.20 -14.56
N ILE A 177 3.62 15.83 -13.78
CA ILE A 177 3.11 14.47 -13.69
C ILE A 177 1.61 14.53 -14.02
N GLU A 178 1.17 13.71 -14.96
CA GLU A 178 -0.24 13.57 -15.33
C GLU A 178 -0.57 12.10 -15.57
N GLY A 179 -1.78 11.68 -15.25
CA GLY A 179 -2.18 10.28 -15.42
C GLY A 179 -3.52 9.95 -14.78
N VAL A 180 -3.97 8.72 -15.05
CA VAL A 180 -5.18 8.15 -14.45
C VAL A 180 -4.76 7.24 -13.29
N PHE A 181 -5.08 7.66 -12.07
CA PHE A 181 -4.59 7.00 -10.86
C PHE A 181 -5.63 6.13 -10.14
N SER A 182 -6.87 6.05 -10.63
CA SER A 182 -7.92 5.18 -10.08
C SER A 182 -8.36 4.15 -11.12
N GLY A 183 -8.34 2.86 -10.73
CA GLY A 183 -8.82 1.77 -11.58
C GLY A 183 -10.32 1.88 -11.82
N THR A 184 -11.10 2.14 -10.78
CA THR A 184 -12.55 2.35 -10.86
C THR A 184 -12.89 3.50 -11.81
N LEU A 185 -12.31 4.68 -11.60
CA LEU A 185 -12.59 5.84 -12.45
C LEU A 185 -12.13 5.60 -13.89
N SER A 186 -10.97 4.97 -14.08
CA SER A 186 -10.49 4.58 -15.42
C SER A 186 -11.52 3.69 -16.13
N TYR A 187 -12.02 2.66 -15.45
CA TYR A 187 -13.05 1.78 -16.00
C TYR A 187 -14.32 2.57 -16.36
N LEU A 188 -14.86 3.35 -15.42
CA LEU A 188 -16.09 4.12 -15.62
C LEU A 188 -15.98 5.05 -16.84
N PHE A 189 -14.89 5.82 -16.96
CA PHE A 189 -14.71 6.74 -18.08
C PHE A 189 -14.45 6.01 -19.40
N ASN A 190 -13.72 4.90 -19.40
CA ASN A 190 -13.49 4.12 -20.63
C ASN A 190 -14.77 3.47 -21.17
N VAL A 191 -15.74 3.15 -20.31
CA VAL A 191 -17.06 2.65 -20.73
C VAL A 191 -18.02 3.79 -21.07
N PHE A 192 -18.02 4.87 -20.29
CA PHE A 192 -18.90 6.02 -20.50
C PHE A 192 -18.55 6.83 -21.75
N SER A 193 -17.25 7.03 -21.99
CA SER A 193 -16.70 7.83 -23.09
C SER A 193 -15.50 7.11 -23.72
N PRO A 194 -15.73 6.01 -24.47
CA PRO A 194 -14.65 5.27 -25.10
C PRO A 194 -13.96 6.10 -26.18
N ALA A 195 -12.65 5.93 -26.32
CA ALA A 195 -11.86 6.58 -27.37
C ALA A 195 -12.33 6.22 -28.79
N PHE A 196 -12.89 5.01 -28.96
CA PHE A 196 -13.41 4.49 -30.22
C PHE A 196 -14.87 4.04 -30.03
N PRO A 197 -15.85 4.95 -30.12
CA PRO A 197 -17.26 4.60 -29.94
C PRO A 197 -17.78 3.79 -31.14
N SER A 198 -18.68 2.84 -30.88
CA SER A 198 -19.40 2.12 -31.93
C SER A 198 -20.27 3.10 -32.74
N PRO A 199 -20.18 3.09 -34.08
CA PRO A 199 -21.00 3.96 -34.92
C PRO A 199 -22.51 3.78 -34.64
N GLY A 200 -23.21 4.87 -34.35
CA GLY A 200 -24.65 4.87 -34.10
C GLY A 200 -25.09 4.45 -32.69
N ALA A 201 -24.16 4.13 -31.78
CA ALA A 201 -24.50 3.88 -30.38
C ALA A 201 -24.67 5.20 -29.61
N ALA A 202 -25.78 5.32 -28.87
CA ALA A 202 -25.93 6.40 -27.89
C ALA A 202 -25.00 6.13 -26.68
N PRO A 203 -24.35 7.15 -26.11
CA PRO A 203 -23.54 6.97 -24.91
C PRO A 203 -24.42 6.49 -23.74
N PRO A 204 -23.94 5.54 -22.92
CA PRO A 204 -24.70 5.09 -21.76
C PRO A 204 -24.85 6.24 -20.76
N LYS A 205 -25.90 6.20 -19.91
CA LYS A 205 -25.97 7.13 -18.79
C LYS A 205 -24.87 6.79 -17.78
N PHE A 206 -24.21 7.81 -17.22
CA PHE A 206 -23.13 7.59 -16.25
C PHE A 206 -23.57 6.70 -15.07
N SER A 207 -24.78 6.92 -14.55
CA SER A 207 -25.34 6.09 -13.47
C SER A 207 -25.49 4.61 -13.83
N GLN A 208 -25.77 4.27 -15.10
CA GLN A 208 -25.83 2.87 -15.55
C GLN A 208 -24.44 2.23 -15.54
N VAL A 209 -23.41 2.98 -15.92
CA VAL A 209 -22.02 2.52 -15.89
C VAL A 209 -21.56 2.29 -14.45
N VAL A 210 -21.89 3.21 -13.53
CA VAL A 210 -21.58 3.06 -12.10
C VAL A 210 -22.27 1.82 -11.52
N ARG A 211 -23.54 1.59 -11.86
CA ARG A 211 -24.28 0.40 -11.39
C ARG A 211 -23.68 -0.89 -11.90
N ALA A 212 -23.35 -0.97 -13.19
CA ALA A 212 -22.68 -2.13 -13.76
C ALA A 212 -21.32 -2.38 -13.08
N ALA A 213 -20.52 -1.34 -12.85
CA ALA A 213 -19.24 -1.44 -12.15
C ALA A 213 -19.40 -1.99 -10.72
N LYS A 214 -20.42 -1.54 -9.97
CA LYS A 214 -20.74 -2.07 -8.64
C LYS A 214 -21.11 -3.55 -8.70
N GLU A 215 -21.95 -3.96 -9.65
CA GLU A 215 -22.36 -5.37 -9.84
C GLU A 215 -21.17 -6.29 -10.18
N MET A 216 -20.18 -5.80 -10.92
CA MET A 216 -18.95 -6.55 -11.22
C MET A 216 -17.90 -6.51 -10.09
N GLY A 217 -18.16 -5.76 -9.01
CA GLY A 217 -17.20 -5.60 -7.91
C GLY A 217 -15.99 -4.73 -8.28
N PHE A 218 -16.14 -3.81 -9.25
CA PHE A 218 -15.08 -2.87 -9.64
C PHE A 218 -15.10 -1.57 -8.84
N THR A 219 -16.07 -1.36 -7.97
CA THR A 219 -16.14 -0.23 -7.03
C THR A 219 -15.87 -0.72 -5.61
N GLU A 220 -15.60 0.21 -4.70
CA GLU A 220 -15.77 -0.02 -3.27
C GLU A 220 -17.25 -0.37 -2.94
N PRO A 221 -17.54 -0.94 -1.74
CA PRO A 221 -18.91 -1.27 -1.35
C PRO A 221 -19.88 -0.08 -1.47
N ASP A 222 -19.38 1.12 -1.19
CA ASP A 222 -20.04 2.38 -1.48
C ASP A 222 -19.31 3.11 -2.64
N PRO A 223 -19.90 3.23 -3.83
CA PRO A 223 -19.24 3.88 -4.96
C PRO A 223 -18.87 5.35 -4.73
N ARG A 224 -19.44 6.02 -3.72
CA ARG A 224 -19.05 7.38 -3.35
C ARG A 224 -17.58 7.47 -2.94
N ASP A 225 -17.02 6.40 -2.39
CA ASP A 225 -15.61 6.34 -1.98
C ASP A 225 -14.63 6.42 -3.17
N ASP A 226 -15.04 5.91 -4.33
CA ASP A 226 -14.31 6.07 -5.58
C ASP A 226 -14.58 7.44 -6.24
N LEU A 227 -15.86 7.84 -6.29
CA LEU A 227 -16.34 9.01 -7.03
C LEU A 227 -15.93 10.34 -6.39
N ASN A 228 -15.66 10.38 -5.08
CA ASN A 228 -15.22 11.60 -4.40
C ASN A 228 -13.80 12.06 -4.78
N GLY A 229 -13.02 11.21 -5.46
CA GLY A 229 -11.67 11.55 -5.96
C GLY A 229 -10.56 11.51 -4.91
N MET A 230 -10.83 11.18 -3.65
CA MET A 230 -9.84 11.24 -2.57
C MET A 230 -8.74 10.19 -2.68
N ASP A 231 -9.01 9.02 -3.29
CA ASP A 231 -7.94 8.05 -3.58
C ASP A 231 -6.94 8.62 -4.61
N VAL A 232 -7.43 9.31 -5.65
CA VAL A 232 -6.60 10.00 -6.64
C VAL A 232 -5.81 11.12 -5.97
N ALA A 233 -6.46 11.95 -5.15
CA ALA A 233 -5.82 13.04 -4.41
C ALA A 233 -4.65 12.54 -3.54
N ARG A 234 -4.81 11.41 -2.85
CA ARG A 234 -3.74 10.79 -2.06
C ARG A 234 -2.56 10.35 -2.93
N LYS A 235 -2.82 9.70 -4.07
CA LYS A 235 -1.76 9.25 -5.00
C LYS A 235 -1.00 10.42 -5.61
N VAL A 236 -1.70 11.47 -6.01
CA VAL A 236 -1.09 12.71 -6.52
C VAL A 236 -0.26 13.40 -5.45
N THR A 237 -0.74 13.46 -4.19
CA THR A 237 0.02 14.01 -3.07
C THR A 237 1.34 13.26 -2.86
N ILE A 238 1.32 11.92 -2.92
CA ILE A 238 2.54 11.10 -2.81
C ILE A 238 3.52 11.45 -3.93
N LEU A 239 3.05 11.52 -5.18
CA LEU A 239 3.90 11.85 -6.32
C LEU A 239 4.46 13.27 -6.25
N ALA A 240 3.66 14.25 -5.84
CA ALA A 240 4.09 15.63 -5.64
C ALA A 240 5.21 15.73 -4.59
N ARG A 241 5.04 15.04 -3.46
CA ARG A 241 6.06 14.97 -2.40
C ARG A 241 7.35 14.34 -2.88
N LEU A 242 7.24 13.21 -3.59
CA LEU A 242 8.40 12.55 -4.20
C LEU A 242 9.09 13.46 -5.20
N ALA A 243 8.35 14.25 -5.98
CA ALA A 243 8.86 15.22 -6.96
C ALA A 243 9.46 16.50 -6.35
N GLY A 244 9.58 16.58 -5.02
CA GLY A 244 10.23 17.69 -4.32
C GLY A 244 9.28 18.66 -3.60
N LEU A 245 7.95 18.46 -3.71
CA LEU A 245 6.95 19.24 -2.97
C LEU A 245 6.62 18.57 -1.63
N SER A 246 7.61 18.42 -0.76
CA SER A 246 7.52 17.63 0.49
C SER A 246 6.39 18.03 1.43
N ASP A 247 5.94 19.28 1.36
CA ASP A 247 4.87 19.85 2.19
C ASP A 247 3.48 19.79 1.54
N ALA A 248 3.35 19.20 0.35
CA ALA A 248 2.05 19.06 -0.32
C ALA A 248 1.07 18.29 0.57
N GLU A 249 -0.18 18.76 0.66
CA GLU A 249 -1.26 18.09 1.40
C GLU A 249 -2.48 17.90 0.51
N THR A 250 -3.29 16.87 0.78
CA THR A 250 -4.52 16.62 -0.01
C THR A 250 -5.51 17.78 0.07
N SER A 251 -5.51 18.53 1.18
CA SER A 251 -6.32 19.74 1.41
C SER A 251 -5.96 20.90 0.49
N SER A 252 -4.75 20.91 -0.06
CA SER A 252 -4.25 21.93 -1.00
C SER A 252 -4.57 21.62 -2.46
N LEU A 253 -5.15 20.45 -2.74
CA LEU A 253 -5.50 20.02 -4.09
C LEU A 253 -6.90 20.49 -4.45
N ASP A 254 -7.05 20.96 -5.69
CA ASP A 254 -8.36 21.18 -6.29
C ASP A 254 -8.92 19.81 -6.77
N VAL A 255 -9.80 19.22 -5.97
CA VAL A 255 -10.37 17.89 -6.21
C VAL A 255 -11.83 18.04 -6.64
N ALA A 256 -12.11 17.71 -7.90
CA ALA A 256 -13.47 17.65 -8.41
C ALA A 256 -14.14 16.31 -8.07
N SER A 257 -15.09 16.32 -7.13
CA SER A 257 -15.94 15.16 -6.82
C SER A 257 -16.93 14.89 -7.95
N LEU A 258 -17.12 13.61 -8.29
CA LEU A 258 -18.17 13.13 -9.21
C LEU A 258 -19.46 12.74 -8.49
N VAL A 259 -19.49 12.80 -7.15
CA VAL A 259 -20.71 12.59 -6.37
C VAL A 259 -21.62 13.82 -6.54
N PRO A 260 -22.86 13.66 -7.05
CA PRO A 260 -23.77 14.79 -7.15
C PRO A 260 -24.09 15.37 -5.76
N LYS A 261 -24.04 16.70 -5.61
CA LYS A 261 -24.30 17.39 -4.32
C LYS A 261 -25.56 16.91 -3.58
N PRO A 262 -26.71 16.65 -4.23
CA PRO A 262 -27.91 16.17 -3.52
C PRO A 262 -27.75 14.78 -2.90
N LEU A 263 -26.77 13.99 -3.34
CA LEU A 263 -26.56 12.59 -2.96
C LEU A 263 -25.33 12.38 -2.05
N GLU A 264 -24.57 13.44 -1.75
CA GLU A 264 -23.40 13.36 -0.86
C GLU A 264 -23.78 12.79 0.51
N ASN A 265 -24.95 13.20 1.03
CA ASN A 265 -25.46 12.81 2.34
C ASN A 265 -26.48 11.68 2.31
N ALA A 266 -26.57 10.91 1.21
CA ALA A 266 -27.43 9.72 1.16
C ALA A 266 -27.06 8.77 2.32
N GLY A 267 -28.06 8.23 3.02
CA GLY A 267 -27.86 7.44 4.23
C GLY A 267 -27.21 6.09 3.95
N THR A 268 -27.45 5.51 2.77
CA THR A 268 -26.91 4.22 2.35
C THR A 268 -26.35 4.23 0.93
N ALA A 269 -25.49 3.26 0.64
CA ALA A 269 -24.99 3.04 -0.71
C ALA A 269 -26.11 2.63 -1.68
N GLU A 270 -27.21 2.05 -1.19
CA GLU A 270 -28.39 1.72 -2.00
C GLU A 270 -29.22 2.96 -2.34
N GLU A 271 -29.39 3.90 -1.40
CA GLU A 271 -30.08 5.17 -1.65
C GLU A 271 -29.33 6.05 -2.65
N PHE A 272 -28.01 5.97 -2.65
CA PHE A 272 -27.16 6.63 -3.63
C PHE A 272 -27.36 6.08 -5.08
N MET A 273 -27.75 4.81 -5.22
CA MET A 273 -27.70 4.05 -6.49
C MET A 273 -29.02 4.02 -7.28
#